data_AF-D8TCM6-F1
#
_entry.id   AF-D8TCM6-F1
#
_cell.length_a   1.000
_cell.length_b   1.000
_cell.length_c   1.000
_cell.angle_alpha   90.00
_cell.angle_beta   90.00
_cell.angle_gamma   90.00
#
_symmetry.space_group_name_H-M   'P 1'
#
loop_
_entity.id
_entity.type
_entity.pdbx_description
1 polymer ?
#
loop_
_entity_poly.entity_id
_entity_poly.type
_entity_poly.pdbx_seq_one_letter_code
_entity_poly.pdbx_strand_id
1 'polypeptide(L)'
;MEFLGLVGEQVSRYIEVWKVLLVHNVPIGIMIMESGAIRAAGQDGREFYSAQASKRSIEMEATLISKFSTVTHFELPQLPNNIPFAYHPQSATISPQIDEWMLRKMKITDQSVRKKMIHSKIGLYACMMYPNAEREKLVLAGKNLWALLLIDDLLESSSKEEMPRLNTTITNLGSGNSRDGAIRNPVLLLYKEVLGELRAAMEPPLLDRYLHCLAASLEGVRKQVHHRTRKSVPGPEEYKLTRRANGFMDILGGIMTEFCMGIRLNQAQIQSPTFRELLNSVSDYVILVNDLLSFRKEFYGGDYHDNWISVLSYHGPRGISFQDVIDQLCEMIQAEEHSILALQKKIADEEGCDSELTKFASELAMVASGSLVWSYLSGRYHGYDNPLITGEIFSGTWLLHPVATVVFPSIKARP
;
A
#
# COMPACT_ATOMS: atom_id res chain seq x y z
N MET A 1 -13.73 -35.68 18.00
CA MET A 1 -15.11 -35.34 17.56
C MET A 1 -15.72 -34.18 18.33
N GLU A 2 -15.30 -33.89 19.57
CA GLU A 2 -15.75 -32.68 20.31
C GLU A 2 -15.20 -31.34 19.75
N PHE A 3 -14.05 -31.35 19.05
CA PHE A 3 -13.47 -30.14 18.43
C PHE A 3 -14.27 -29.62 17.22
N LEU A 4 -15.00 -30.50 16.52
CA LEU A 4 -15.89 -30.11 15.41
C LEU A 4 -17.27 -29.63 15.90
N GLY A 5 -17.68 -30.00 17.12
CA GLY A 5 -18.94 -29.57 17.72
C GLY A 5 -18.91 -28.11 18.18
N LEU A 6 -17.78 -27.66 18.74
CA LEU A 6 -17.59 -26.27 19.17
C LEU A 6 -17.51 -25.28 17.98
N VAL A 7 -16.94 -25.71 16.86
CA VAL A 7 -16.94 -24.93 15.60
C VAL A 7 -18.35 -24.86 15.00
N GLY A 8 -19.15 -25.92 15.12
CA GLY A 8 -20.54 -25.96 14.63
C GLY A 8 -21.50 -25.04 15.38
N GLU A 9 -21.39 -24.93 16.72
CA GLU A 9 -22.27 -24.08 17.52
C GLU A 9 -21.96 -22.59 17.39
N GLN A 10 -20.70 -22.19 17.22
CA GLN A 10 -20.36 -20.81 16.88
C GLN A 10 -20.84 -20.45 15.47
N VAL A 11 -20.61 -21.31 14.46
CA VAL A 11 -21.02 -21.06 13.07
C VAL A 11 -22.55 -20.95 12.94
N SER A 12 -23.33 -21.72 13.70
CA SER A 12 -24.81 -21.70 13.61
C SER A 12 -25.42 -20.42 14.19
N ARG A 13 -24.85 -19.84 15.26
CA ARG A 13 -25.31 -18.53 15.79
C ARG A 13 -24.99 -17.35 14.88
N TYR A 14 -23.95 -17.44 14.04
CA TYR A 14 -23.66 -16.40 13.06
C TYR A 14 -24.67 -16.42 11.90
N ILE A 15 -25.10 -17.58 11.42
CA ILE A 15 -25.96 -17.73 10.22
C ILE A 15 -27.33 -17.00 10.33
N GLU A 16 -27.91 -16.87 11.53
CA GLU A 16 -29.17 -16.14 11.73
C GLU A 16 -29.00 -14.60 11.63
N VAL A 17 -27.82 -14.07 11.92
CA VAL A 17 -27.52 -12.62 11.77
C VAL A 17 -27.20 -12.25 10.30
N TRP A 18 -26.82 -13.24 9.48
CA TRP A 18 -26.37 -13.07 8.09
C TRP A 18 -27.47 -12.70 7.07
N LYS A 19 -28.76 -12.84 7.40
CA LYS A 19 -29.84 -12.41 6.49
C LYS A 19 -30.13 -10.90 6.55
N VAL A 20 -29.63 -10.18 7.55
CA VAL A 20 -29.93 -8.74 7.74
C VAL A 20 -28.79 -7.83 7.27
N LEU A 21 -27.55 -8.32 7.16
CA LEU A 21 -26.36 -7.50 6.87
C LEU A 21 -25.93 -7.45 5.39
N LEU A 22 -26.54 -8.24 4.50
CA LEU A 22 -26.28 -8.19 3.05
C LEU A 22 -26.75 -6.89 2.38
N VAL A 23 -27.45 -6.01 3.10
CA VAL A 23 -27.96 -4.74 2.55
C VAL A 23 -26.97 -3.58 2.71
N HIS A 24 -25.90 -3.68 3.52
CA HIS A 24 -25.08 -2.51 3.89
C HIS A 24 -23.57 -2.60 3.60
N ASN A 25 -23.13 -3.57 2.79
CA ASN A 25 -21.74 -3.63 2.31
C ASN A 25 -21.57 -2.87 0.99
N VAL A 26 -21.78 -1.56 1.03
CA VAL A 26 -21.47 -0.66 -0.09
C VAL A 26 -19.97 -0.33 -0.04
N PRO A 27 -19.16 -0.71 -1.06
CA PRO A 27 -17.83 -0.16 -1.24
C PRO A 27 -17.94 1.35 -1.44
N ILE A 28 -17.05 2.14 -0.84
CA ILE A 28 -17.05 3.63 -0.97
C ILE A 28 -16.73 4.11 -2.41
N GLY A 29 -16.49 3.20 -3.36
CA GLY A 29 -16.57 3.49 -4.80
C GLY A 29 -17.90 3.00 -5.37
N ILE A 30 -18.64 3.90 -6.03
CA ILE A 30 -19.93 3.75 -6.75
C ILE A 30 -21.05 4.57 -6.06
N MET A 31 -21.01 5.86 -6.33
CA MET A 31 -22.20 6.71 -6.38
C MET A 31 -21.90 7.83 -7.38
N ILE A 32 -21.96 7.54 -8.69
CA ILE A 32 -22.10 8.51 -9.80
C ILE A 32 -22.36 7.73 -11.12
N MET A 33 -23.55 7.98 -11.69
CA MET A 33 -24.00 7.89 -13.09
C MET A 33 -24.29 6.54 -13.75
N GLU A 34 -25.60 6.28 -13.86
CA GLU A 34 -26.26 5.54 -14.95
C GLU A 34 -26.33 6.38 -16.24
N SER A 35 -26.48 5.66 -17.36
CA SER A 35 -26.91 6.06 -18.74
C SER A 35 -25.82 6.34 -19.79
N GLY A 36 -25.88 5.59 -20.90
CA GLY A 36 -25.21 5.92 -22.17
C GLY A 36 -24.82 4.72 -23.05
N ALA A 37 -25.46 4.55 -24.21
CA ALA A 37 -25.46 3.35 -25.04
C ALA A 37 -24.39 3.26 -26.17
N ILE A 38 -23.97 2.01 -26.43
CA ILE A 38 -23.71 1.24 -27.69
C ILE A 38 -23.48 1.96 -29.07
N ARG A 39 -22.47 1.42 -29.81
CA ARG A 39 -22.21 1.29 -31.31
C ARG A 39 -21.06 2.18 -31.85
N ALA A 40 -20.14 1.77 -32.75
CA ALA A 40 -19.90 0.54 -33.53
C ALA A 40 -18.44 0.47 -34.10
N ALA A 41 -17.96 -0.77 -34.27
CA ALA A 41 -17.10 -1.41 -35.30
C ALA A 41 -15.87 -0.75 -35.99
N GLY A 42 -14.82 -1.57 -36.15
CA GLY A 42 -13.67 -1.42 -37.06
C GLY A 42 -12.59 -2.51 -36.88
N GLN A 43 -12.89 -3.74 -37.32
CA GLN A 43 -12.13 -5.00 -37.25
C GLN A 43 -11.18 -5.10 -38.47
N ASP A 44 -9.92 -5.59 -38.43
CA ASP A 44 -9.63 -7.02 -38.47
C ASP A 44 -8.19 -7.40 -38.01
N GLY A 45 -7.34 -6.43 -37.67
CA GLY A 45 -6.01 -6.72 -37.09
C GLY A 45 -5.99 -6.72 -35.56
N ARG A 46 -6.79 -5.84 -34.94
CA ARG A 46 -6.86 -5.67 -33.48
C ARG A 46 -7.69 -6.74 -32.80
N GLU A 47 -8.66 -7.33 -33.51
CA GLU A 47 -9.56 -8.30 -32.92
C GLU A 47 -8.91 -9.62 -32.61
N PHE A 48 -8.05 -10.13 -33.49
CA PHE A 48 -7.35 -11.39 -33.27
C PHE A 48 -6.40 -11.31 -32.07
N TYR A 49 -5.63 -10.22 -31.98
CA TYR A 49 -4.78 -9.93 -30.82
C TYR A 49 -5.59 -9.65 -29.55
N SER A 50 -6.75 -8.97 -29.67
CA SER A 50 -7.63 -8.73 -28.52
C SER A 50 -8.31 -10.00 -28.02
N ALA A 51 -8.70 -10.91 -28.92
CA ALA A 51 -9.35 -12.18 -28.61
C ALA A 51 -8.35 -13.17 -28.02
N GLN A 52 -7.12 -13.25 -28.55
CA GLN A 52 -6.05 -14.05 -27.95
C GLN A 52 -5.60 -13.49 -26.59
N ALA A 53 -5.48 -12.17 -26.44
CA ALA A 53 -5.16 -11.57 -25.16
C ALA A 53 -6.31 -11.70 -24.14
N SER A 54 -7.55 -11.66 -24.59
CA SER A 54 -8.75 -11.94 -23.78
C SER A 54 -8.78 -13.41 -23.35
N LYS A 55 -8.49 -14.35 -24.25
CA LYS A 55 -8.38 -15.78 -23.91
C LYS A 55 -7.28 -16.06 -22.90
N ARG A 56 -6.08 -15.48 -23.11
CA ARG A 56 -4.93 -15.67 -22.21
C ARG A 56 -5.15 -15.06 -20.81
N SER A 57 -5.84 -13.92 -20.73
CA SER A 57 -6.21 -13.31 -19.44
C SER A 57 -7.27 -14.15 -18.72
N ILE A 58 -8.28 -14.66 -19.42
CA ILE A 58 -9.29 -15.59 -18.85
C ILE A 58 -8.62 -16.87 -18.33
N GLU A 59 -7.70 -17.47 -19.10
CA GLU A 59 -6.96 -18.68 -18.68
C GLU A 59 -6.06 -18.42 -17.46
N MET A 60 -5.36 -17.29 -17.44
CA MET A 60 -4.55 -16.87 -16.29
C MET A 60 -5.41 -16.65 -15.04
N GLU A 61 -6.52 -15.91 -15.17
CA GLU A 61 -7.44 -15.63 -14.07
C GLU A 61 -8.04 -16.92 -13.51
N ALA A 62 -8.50 -17.82 -14.38
CA ALA A 62 -9.00 -19.14 -13.99
C ALA A 62 -7.93 -19.97 -13.27
N THR A 63 -6.67 -19.89 -13.71
CA THR A 63 -5.55 -20.59 -13.08
C THR A 63 -5.29 -20.08 -11.66
N LEU A 64 -5.21 -18.76 -11.48
CA LEU A 64 -4.97 -18.16 -10.16
C LEU A 64 -6.15 -18.36 -9.22
N ILE A 65 -7.38 -18.17 -9.68
CA ILE A 65 -8.59 -18.41 -8.87
C ILE A 65 -8.65 -19.88 -8.45
N SER A 66 -8.42 -20.82 -9.37
CA SER A 66 -8.38 -22.25 -9.04
C SER A 66 -7.33 -22.54 -7.97
N LYS A 67 -6.13 -21.97 -8.11
CA LYS A 67 -5.06 -22.13 -7.12
C LYS A 67 -5.47 -21.57 -5.76
N PHE A 68 -5.84 -20.30 -5.69
CA PHE A 68 -6.10 -19.59 -4.43
C PHE A 68 -7.39 -20.05 -3.74
N SER A 69 -8.43 -20.44 -4.48
CA SER A 69 -9.69 -20.94 -3.89
C SER A 69 -9.53 -22.26 -3.14
N THR A 70 -8.47 -23.04 -3.41
CA THR A 70 -8.16 -24.27 -2.68
C THR A 70 -7.34 -24.02 -1.40
N VAL A 71 -6.78 -22.81 -1.24
CA VAL A 71 -5.97 -22.45 -0.08
C VAL A 71 -6.90 -22.09 1.08
N THR A 72 -6.85 -22.89 2.14
CA THR A 72 -7.60 -22.62 3.37
C THR A 72 -6.74 -21.92 4.41
N HIS A 73 -5.43 -22.20 4.41
CA HIS A 73 -4.47 -21.65 5.35
C HIS A 73 -3.04 -21.70 4.80
N PHE A 74 -2.15 -20.98 5.45
CA PHE A 74 -0.70 -21.03 5.25
C PHE A 74 0.02 -20.76 6.57
N GLU A 75 1.27 -21.18 6.67
CA GLU A 75 2.16 -20.84 7.78
C GLU A 75 2.93 -19.57 7.44
N LEU A 76 2.87 -18.57 8.32
CA LEU A 76 3.69 -17.38 8.23
C LEU A 76 4.87 -17.50 9.21
N PRO A 77 6.12 -17.57 8.74
CA PRO A 77 7.28 -17.50 9.63
C PRO A 77 7.37 -16.13 10.31
N GLN A 78 8.17 -16.03 11.36
CA GLN A 78 8.44 -14.72 11.96
C GLN A 78 9.17 -13.85 10.95
N LEU A 79 8.56 -12.72 10.59
CA LEU A 79 9.18 -11.75 9.70
C LEU A 79 10.37 -11.07 10.40
N PRO A 80 11.42 -10.74 9.64
CA PRO A 80 12.60 -10.08 10.17
C PRO A 80 12.25 -8.70 10.73
N ASN A 81 12.83 -8.37 11.89
CA ASN A 81 12.51 -7.18 12.68
C ASN A 81 13.75 -6.59 13.36
N ASN A 82 14.89 -6.66 12.67
CA ASN A 82 16.18 -6.21 13.18
C ASN A 82 16.37 -4.69 13.02
N ILE A 83 15.59 -4.03 12.16
CA ILE A 83 15.56 -2.58 12.07
C ILE A 83 14.84 -2.02 13.33
N PRO A 84 15.43 -1.05 14.04
CA PRO A 84 14.78 -0.43 15.19
C PRO A 84 13.38 0.09 14.88
N PHE A 85 12.48 -0.01 15.85
CA PHE A 85 11.12 0.49 15.76
C PHE A 85 10.83 1.44 16.91
N ALA A 86 10.14 2.54 16.61
CA ALA A 86 9.69 3.49 17.61
C ALA A 86 8.38 4.15 17.16
N TYR A 87 7.60 4.59 18.14
CA TYR A 87 6.55 5.57 17.92
C TYR A 87 7.12 6.96 18.18
N HIS A 88 6.64 7.97 17.44
CA HIS A 88 6.85 9.35 17.85
C HIS A 88 6.35 9.55 19.30
N PRO A 89 7.11 10.22 20.20
CA PRO A 89 6.74 10.36 21.61
C PRO A 89 5.36 10.98 21.86
N GLN A 90 4.91 11.82 20.94
CA GLN A 90 3.60 12.49 20.99
C GLN A 90 2.51 11.83 20.11
N SER A 91 2.75 10.60 19.65
CA SER A 91 1.84 9.85 18.74
C SER A 91 0.39 9.81 19.22
N ALA A 92 0.17 9.66 20.53
CA ALA A 92 -1.16 9.66 21.16
C ALA A 92 -1.98 10.95 20.90
N THR A 93 -1.31 12.07 20.60
CA THR A 93 -1.96 13.36 20.28
C THR A 93 -1.93 13.67 18.79
N ILE A 94 -0.82 13.36 18.10
CA ILE A 94 -0.63 13.66 16.69
C ILE A 94 -1.51 12.76 15.79
N SER A 95 -1.59 11.46 16.09
CA SER A 95 -2.39 10.53 15.27
C SER A 95 -3.87 10.94 15.23
N PRO A 96 -4.56 11.16 16.37
CA PRO A 96 -5.95 11.64 16.35
C PRO A 96 -6.09 12.99 15.64
N GLN A 97 -5.13 13.91 15.79
CA GLN A 97 -5.17 15.20 15.10
C GLN A 97 -5.18 15.04 13.57
N ILE A 98 -4.35 14.15 13.03
CA ILE A 98 -4.27 13.84 11.60
C ILE A 98 -5.57 13.19 11.12
N ASP A 99 -6.02 12.14 11.81
CA ASP A 99 -7.19 11.36 11.40
C ASP A 99 -8.48 12.20 11.48
N GLU A 100 -8.64 13.01 12.52
CA GLU A 100 -9.78 13.92 12.65
C GLU A 100 -9.76 15.03 11.59
N TRP A 101 -8.58 15.52 11.21
CA TRP A 101 -8.48 16.46 10.09
C TRP A 101 -9.01 15.81 8.80
N MET A 102 -8.58 14.60 8.47
CA MET A 102 -9.04 13.89 7.27
C MET A 102 -10.56 13.67 7.31
N LEU A 103 -11.09 13.16 8.42
CA LEU A 103 -12.53 12.88 8.58
C LEU A 103 -13.38 14.14 8.36
N ARG A 104 -12.94 15.29 8.90
CA ARG A 104 -13.62 16.58 8.67
C ARG A 104 -13.55 17.02 7.22
N LYS A 105 -12.39 16.90 6.57
CA LYS A 105 -12.21 17.31 5.16
C LYS A 105 -13.04 16.46 4.20
N MET A 106 -13.13 15.16 4.47
CA MET A 106 -13.97 14.22 3.72
C MET A 106 -15.44 14.26 4.13
N LYS A 107 -15.82 15.09 5.11
CA LYS A 107 -17.19 15.22 5.63
C LYS A 107 -17.80 13.87 6.06
N ILE A 108 -16.99 13.00 6.65
CA ILE A 108 -17.43 11.67 7.08
C ILE A 108 -18.23 11.81 8.38
N THR A 109 -19.55 11.66 8.28
CA THR A 109 -20.48 11.73 9.42
C THR A 109 -21.01 10.38 9.86
N ASP A 110 -20.99 9.39 8.96
CA ASP A 110 -21.41 8.02 9.27
C ASP A 110 -20.45 7.38 10.28
N GLN A 111 -20.98 6.88 11.40
CA GLN A 111 -20.18 6.35 12.50
C GLN A 111 -19.46 5.05 12.12
N SER A 112 -20.05 4.23 11.25
CA SER A 112 -19.42 3.01 10.78
C SER A 112 -18.24 3.32 9.87
N VAL A 113 -18.39 4.25 8.91
CA VAL A 113 -17.30 4.68 8.03
C VAL A 113 -16.20 5.37 8.84
N ARG A 114 -16.57 6.23 9.80
CA ARG A 114 -15.63 6.89 10.70
C ARG A 114 -14.80 5.87 11.48
N LYS A 115 -15.44 4.86 12.09
CA LYS A 115 -14.75 3.78 12.79
C LYS A 115 -13.78 3.07 11.84
N LYS A 116 -14.18 2.80 10.59
CA LYS A 116 -13.34 2.11 9.59
C LYS A 116 -12.04 2.87 9.34
N MET A 117 -12.16 4.18 9.12
CA MET A 117 -11.04 5.06 8.82
C MET A 117 -10.11 5.26 10.01
N ILE A 118 -10.64 5.29 11.24
CA ILE A 118 -9.79 5.36 12.44
C ILE A 118 -9.05 4.02 12.63
N HIS A 119 -9.71 2.90 12.36
CA HIS A 119 -9.09 1.57 12.48
C HIS A 119 -8.02 1.30 11.42
N SER A 120 -7.94 2.05 10.31
CA SER A 120 -6.78 1.96 9.40
C SER A 120 -5.51 2.59 9.96
N LYS A 121 -5.60 3.34 11.08
CA LYS A 121 -4.46 3.84 11.86
C LYS A 121 -3.45 4.64 11.03
N ILE A 122 -3.88 5.41 10.03
CA ILE A 122 -2.97 6.14 9.14
C ILE A 122 -2.25 7.28 9.85
N GLY A 123 -2.92 8.04 10.71
CA GLY A 123 -2.24 9.05 11.53
C GLY A 123 -1.17 8.44 12.43
N LEU A 124 -1.41 7.23 12.94
CA LEU A 124 -0.44 6.50 13.74
C LEU A 124 0.69 5.93 12.87
N TYR A 125 0.38 5.50 11.65
CA TYR A 125 1.37 5.05 10.67
C TYR A 125 2.42 6.14 10.39
N ALA A 126 1.98 7.38 10.15
CA ALA A 126 2.90 8.51 10.00
C ALA A 126 3.82 8.67 11.23
N CYS A 127 3.28 8.49 12.43
CA CYS A 127 4.06 8.56 13.68
C CYS A 127 5.07 7.41 13.84
N MET A 128 4.87 6.28 13.15
CA MET A 128 5.81 5.15 13.11
C MET A 128 6.86 5.34 12.01
N MET A 129 6.49 5.93 10.87
CA MET A 129 7.41 6.19 9.76
C MET A 129 8.44 7.27 10.09
N TYR A 130 8.03 8.31 10.83
CA TYR A 130 8.89 9.44 11.17
C TYR A 130 8.90 9.69 12.70
N PRO A 131 9.41 8.75 13.50
CA PRO A 131 9.32 8.81 14.96
C PRO A 131 10.15 9.95 15.57
N ASN A 132 11.15 10.46 14.86
CA ASN A 132 12.03 11.53 15.31
C ASN A 132 11.74 12.89 14.66
N ALA A 133 10.64 13.01 13.91
CA ALA A 133 10.25 14.22 13.22
C ALA A 133 9.80 15.34 14.18
N GLU A 134 9.99 16.59 13.78
CA GLU A 134 9.33 17.72 14.44
C GLU A 134 7.81 17.61 14.30
N ARG A 135 7.06 17.95 15.35
CA ARG A 135 5.60 17.76 15.43
C ARG A 135 4.86 18.35 14.24
N GLU A 136 5.14 19.59 13.89
CA GLU A 136 4.45 20.34 12.83
C GLU A 136 4.68 19.68 11.47
N LYS A 137 5.91 19.23 11.22
CA LYS A 137 6.29 18.52 10.01
C LYS A 137 5.66 17.13 9.94
N LEU A 138 5.62 16.42 11.07
CA LEU A 138 4.97 15.12 11.17
C LEU A 138 3.46 15.21 10.90
N VAL A 139 2.78 16.25 11.41
CA VAL A 139 1.37 16.48 11.11
C VAL A 139 1.17 16.66 9.61
N LEU A 140 1.98 17.49 8.96
CA LEU A 140 1.89 17.69 7.50
C LEU A 140 2.24 16.41 6.72
N ALA A 141 3.21 15.63 7.20
CA ALA A 141 3.54 14.33 6.62
C ALA A 141 2.38 13.34 6.71
N GLY A 142 1.69 13.28 7.84
CA GLY A 142 0.50 12.46 8.00
C GLY A 142 -0.69 12.91 7.14
N LYS A 143 -0.87 14.23 6.96
CA LYS A 143 -1.84 14.76 6.00
C LYS A 143 -1.49 14.34 4.57
N ASN A 144 -0.22 14.42 4.19
CA ASN A 144 0.28 13.99 2.89
C ASN A 144 0.08 12.48 2.66
N LEU A 145 0.36 11.66 3.66
CA LEU A 145 0.11 10.22 3.63
C LEU A 145 -1.37 9.91 3.37
N TRP A 146 -2.29 10.55 4.09
CA TRP A 146 -3.74 10.42 3.82
C TRP A 146 -4.10 10.86 2.40
N ALA A 147 -3.54 11.99 1.95
CA ALA A 147 -3.84 12.51 0.62
C ALA A 147 -3.38 11.56 -0.48
N LEU A 148 -2.16 11.01 -0.38
CA LEU A 148 -1.65 10.05 -1.37
C LEU A 148 -2.44 8.73 -1.36
N LEU A 149 -2.82 8.20 -0.19
CA LEU A 149 -3.67 7.01 -0.11
C LEU A 149 -5.05 7.22 -0.75
N LEU A 150 -5.66 8.40 -0.55
CA LEU A 150 -6.95 8.70 -1.17
C LEU A 150 -6.83 8.97 -2.68
N ILE A 151 -5.72 9.56 -3.12
CA ILE A 151 -5.42 9.74 -4.54
C ILE A 151 -5.21 8.40 -5.22
N ASP A 152 -4.50 7.47 -4.58
CA ASP A 152 -4.31 6.10 -5.04
C ASP A 152 -5.66 5.38 -5.19
N ASP A 153 -6.46 5.33 -4.12
CA ASP A 153 -7.81 4.72 -4.16
C ASP A 153 -8.70 5.37 -5.27
N LEU A 154 -8.59 6.69 -5.50
CA LEU A 154 -9.32 7.40 -6.57
C LEU A 154 -8.84 7.03 -7.98
N LEU A 155 -7.54 6.85 -8.17
CA LEU A 155 -6.95 6.49 -9.47
C LEU A 155 -7.20 5.02 -9.80
N GLU A 156 -7.04 4.12 -8.82
CA GLU A 156 -7.29 2.69 -8.99
C GLU A 156 -8.74 2.40 -9.40
N SER A 157 -9.69 3.13 -8.80
CA SER A 157 -11.13 3.00 -9.09
C SER A 157 -11.58 3.67 -10.39
N SER A 158 -10.72 4.46 -11.04
CA SER A 158 -11.06 5.16 -12.28
C SER A 158 -11.12 4.24 -13.50
N SER A 159 -11.89 4.65 -14.51
CA SER A 159 -11.87 3.98 -15.82
C SER A 159 -10.62 4.32 -16.63
N LYS A 160 -10.35 3.55 -17.70
CA LYS A 160 -9.27 3.85 -18.65
C LYS A 160 -9.45 5.22 -19.32
N GLU A 161 -10.70 5.65 -19.49
CA GLU A 161 -11.07 6.91 -20.11
C GLU A 161 -10.93 8.09 -19.13
N GLU A 162 -11.19 7.87 -17.84
CA GLU A 162 -11.07 8.88 -16.79
C GLU A 162 -9.62 9.11 -16.34
N MET A 163 -8.81 8.05 -16.34
CA MET A 163 -7.44 8.05 -15.83
C MET A 163 -6.56 9.19 -16.39
N PRO A 164 -6.50 9.46 -17.72
CA PRO A 164 -5.68 10.56 -18.26
C PRO A 164 -6.11 11.94 -17.75
N ARG A 165 -7.41 12.14 -17.55
CA ARG A 165 -7.99 13.40 -17.05
C ARG A 165 -7.67 13.59 -15.56
N LEU A 166 -7.79 12.53 -14.76
CA LEU A 166 -7.43 12.56 -13.35
C LEU A 166 -5.94 12.82 -13.16
N ASN A 167 -5.07 12.09 -13.87
CA ASN A 167 -3.62 12.31 -13.84
C ASN A 167 -3.27 13.76 -14.18
N THR A 168 -3.84 14.30 -15.26
CA THR A 168 -3.61 15.70 -15.65
C THR A 168 -4.07 16.68 -14.56
N THR A 169 -5.21 16.41 -13.92
CA THR A 169 -5.75 17.26 -12.85
C THR A 169 -4.83 17.24 -11.62
N ILE A 170 -4.36 16.07 -11.20
CA ILE A 170 -3.48 15.89 -10.05
C ILE A 170 -2.11 16.54 -10.31
N THR A 171 -1.55 16.38 -11.51
CA THR A 171 -0.31 17.05 -11.92
C THR A 171 -0.48 18.57 -11.91
N ASN A 172 -1.57 19.09 -12.47
CA ASN A 172 -1.83 20.54 -12.50
C ASN A 172 -2.03 21.13 -11.10
N LEU A 173 -2.69 20.39 -10.21
CA LEU A 173 -2.77 20.73 -8.79
C LEU A 173 -1.37 20.82 -8.18
N GLY A 174 -0.52 19.82 -8.44
CA GLY A 174 0.87 19.77 -8.00
C GLY A 174 1.71 20.95 -8.48
N SER A 175 1.65 21.29 -9.76
CA SER A 175 2.44 22.39 -10.36
C SER A 175 1.86 23.79 -10.14
N GLY A 176 0.69 23.92 -9.52
CA GLY A 176 0.06 25.22 -9.25
C GLY A 176 -0.64 25.84 -10.46
N ASN A 177 -0.78 25.06 -11.55
CA ASN A 177 -1.39 25.48 -12.81
C ASN A 177 -2.91 25.19 -12.86
N SER A 178 -3.52 24.82 -11.73
CA SER A 178 -4.95 24.52 -11.67
C SER A 178 -5.80 25.79 -11.82
N ARG A 179 -6.78 25.77 -12.73
CA ARG A 179 -7.82 26.81 -12.77
C ARG A 179 -8.80 26.61 -11.63
N ASP A 180 -8.81 27.54 -10.70
CA ASP A 180 -9.72 27.54 -9.54
C ASP A 180 -11.17 27.70 -10.02
N GLY A 181 -12.00 26.68 -9.74
CA GLY A 181 -13.43 26.65 -10.10
C GLY A 181 -13.93 25.33 -10.69
N ALA A 182 -13.04 24.45 -11.19
CA ALA A 182 -13.44 23.19 -11.84
C ALA A 182 -13.42 21.96 -10.91
N ILE A 183 -12.81 22.04 -9.73
CA ILE A 183 -12.56 20.89 -8.86
C ILE A 183 -13.72 20.74 -7.87
N ARG A 184 -14.46 19.62 -7.97
CA ARG A 184 -15.56 19.28 -7.06
C ARG A 184 -15.32 18.03 -6.24
N ASN A 185 -14.37 17.18 -6.64
CA ASN A 185 -14.06 15.94 -5.94
C ASN A 185 -13.41 16.25 -4.58
N PRO A 186 -13.95 15.76 -3.45
CA PRO A 186 -13.41 16.02 -2.11
C PRO A 186 -11.96 15.59 -1.92
N VAL A 187 -11.53 14.48 -2.52
CA VAL A 187 -10.14 14.01 -2.47
C VAL A 187 -9.21 15.02 -3.13
N LEU A 188 -9.58 15.53 -4.31
CA LEU A 188 -8.77 16.53 -5.02
C LEU A 188 -8.73 17.88 -4.29
N LEU A 189 -9.80 18.25 -3.57
CA LEU A 189 -9.82 19.44 -2.72
C LEU A 189 -8.93 19.28 -1.49
N LEU A 190 -8.98 18.12 -0.83
CA LEU A 190 -8.09 17.76 0.28
C LEU A 190 -6.63 17.78 -0.19
N TYR A 191 -6.34 17.17 -1.33
CA TYR A 191 -5.00 17.16 -1.91
C TYR A 191 -4.49 18.57 -2.26
N LYS A 192 -5.35 19.42 -2.82
CA LYS A 192 -5.01 20.84 -3.10
C LYS A 192 -4.60 21.58 -1.82
N GLU A 193 -5.30 21.37 -0.71
CA GLU A 193 -4.97 21.98 0.58
C GLU A 193 -3.61 21.51 1.08
N VAL A 194 -3.36 20.20 1.07
CA VAL A 194 -2.07 19.63 1.46
C VAL A 194 -0.93 20.18 0.62
N LEU A 195 -1.10 20.27 -0.70
CA LEU A 195 -0.09 20.87 -1.58
C LEU A 195 0.16 22.36 -1.26
N GLY A 196 -0.87 23.11 -0.85
CA GLY A 196 -0.72 24.48 -0.39
C GLY A 196 0.14 24.57 0.87
N GLU A 197 -0.08 23.67 1.83
CA GLU A 197 0.74 23.57 3.05
C GLU A 197 2.18 23.12 2.73
N LEU A 198 2.36 22.13 1.84
CA LEU A 198 3.69 21.66 1.42
C LEU A 198 4.48 22.78 0.72
N ARG A 199 3.84 23.57 -0.15
CA ARG A 199 4.49 24.72 -0.80
C ARG A 199 4.96 25.78 0.19
N ALA A 200 4.21 25.97 1.27
CA ALA A 200 4.57 26.94 2.30
C ALA A 200 5.70 26.42 3.20
N ALA A 201 5.82 25.10 3.36
CA ALA A 201 6.73 24.48 4.32
C ALA A 201 8.04 23.94 3.71
N MET A 202 8.03 23.50 2.45
CA MET A 202 9.18 22.92 1.76
C MET A 202 10.03 23.98 1.07
N GLU A 203 11.35 23.79 1.08
CA GLU A 203 12.24 24.56 0.21
C GLU A 203 11.97 24.21 -1.26
N PRO A 204 12.12 25.18 -2.20
CA PRO A 204 11.81 24.96 -3.61
C PRO A 204 12.46 23.70 -4.22
N PRO A 205 13.75 23.40 -3.97
CA PRO A 205 14.37 22.19 -4.54
C PRO A 205 13.74 20.87 -4.07
N LEU A 206 13.26 20.82 -2.81
CA LEU A 206 12.61 19.64 -2.26
C LEU A 206 11.20 19.48 -2.83
N LEU A 207 10.46 20.59 -2.96
CA LEU A 207 9.14 20.60 -3.61
C LEU A 207 9.24 20.20 -5.08
N ASP A 208 10.24 20.67 -5.82
CA ASP A 208 10.43 20.29 -7.23
C ASP A 208 10.66 18.78 -7.36
N ARG A 209 11.47 18.19 -6.47
CA ARG A 209 11.68 16.75 -6.40
C ARG A 209 10.40 16.00 -6.01
N TYR A 210 9.62 16.50 -5.05
CA TYR A 210 8.31 15.95 -4.70
C TYR A 210 7.41 15.83 -5.94
N LEU A 211 7.31 16.92 -6.73
CA LEU A 211 6.45 16.96 -7.91
C LEU A 211 6.96 16.05 -9.03
N HIS A 212 8.27 15.90 -9.16
CA HIS A 212 8.87 14.95 -10.10
C HIS A 212 8.53 13.49 -9.71
N CYS A 213 8.70 13.13 -8.43
CA CYS A 213 8.34 11.81 -7.92
C CYS A 213 6.84 11.54 -8.09
N LEU A 214 5.98 12.53 -7.83
CA LEU A 214 4.53 12.42 -8.05
C LEU A 214 4.21 12.08 -9.51
N ALA A 215 4.82 12.78 -10.47
CA ALA A 215 4.59 12.51 -11.89
C ALA A 215 4.97 11.07 -12.27
N ALA A 216 6.10 10.57 -11.73
CA ALA A 216 6.53 9.19 -11.92
C ALA A 216 5.54 8.18 -11.29
N SER A 217 5.05 8.46 -10.08
CA SER A 217 4.06 7.61 -9.42
C SER A 217 2.73 7.54 -10.17
N LEU A 218 2.23 8.67 -10.69
CA LEU A 218 1.00 8.71 -11.50
C LEU A 218 1.12 7.88 -12.79
N GLU A 219 2.29 7.81 -13.39
CA GLU A 219 2.57 6.93 -14.53
C GLU A 219 2.63 5.45 -14.10
N GLY A 220 3.17 5.15 -12.92
CA GLY A 220 3.11 3.83 -12.31
C GLY A 220 1.67 3.34 -12.12
N VAL A 221 0.82 4.16 -11.49
CA VAL A 221 -0.61 3.83 -11.29
C VAL A 221 -1.33 3.65 -12.63
N ARG A 222 -0.97 4.43 -13.67
CA ARG A 222 -1.53 4.23 -15.02
C ARG A 222 -1.22 2.85 -15.58
N LYS A 223 0.00 2.33 -15.36
CA LYS A 223 0.38 0.97 -15.76
C LYS A 223 -0.38 -0.08 -14.96
N GLN A 224 -0.52 0.10 -13.64
CA GLN A 224 -1.33 -0.76 -12.79
C GLN A 224 -2.79 -0.85 -13.27
N VAL A 225 -3.45 0.30 -13.51
CA VAL A 225 -4.82 0.34 -14.06
C VAL A 225 -4.90 -0.38 -15.41
N HIS A 226 -3.86 -0.27 -16.24
CA HIS A 226 -3.78 -1.00 -17.51
C HIS A 226 -3.80 -2.52 -17.30
N HIS A 227 -2.97 -3.05 -16.38
CA HIS A 227 -2.94 -4.47 -16.02
C HIS A 227 -4.27 -4.94 -15.40
N ARG A 228 -4.80 -4.21 -14.42
CA ARG A 228 -6.08 -4.49 -13.78
C ARG A 228 -7.21 -4.62 -14.79
N THR A 229 -7.36 -3.64 -15.68
CA THR A 229 -8.45 -3.66 -16.69
C THR A 229 -8.29 -4.80 -17.70
N ARG A 230 -7.06 -5.26 -17.93
CA ARG A 230 -6.79 -6.41 -18.82
C ARG A 230 -6.79 -7.73 -18.07
N LYS A 231 -6.99 -7.71 -16.75
CA LYS A 231 -6.84 -8.85 -15.87
C LYS A 231 -5.57 -9.63 -16.19
N SER A 232 -4.44 -8.92 -16.18
CA SER A 232 -3.13 -9.50 -16.48
C SER A 232 -2.18 -9.31 -15.31
N VAL A 233 -1.37 -10.34 -15.04
CA VAL A 233 -0.29 -10.28 -14.05
C VAL A 233 1.01 -9.89 -14.76
N PRO A 234 1.65 -8.77 -14.41
CA PRO A 234 2.93 -8.35 -14.99
C PRO A 234 4.04 -9.37 -14.72
N GLY A 235 5.12 -9.33 -15.51
CA GLY A 235 6.31 -10.12 -15.22
C GLY A 235 6.99 -9.67 -13.91
N PRO A 236 7.79 -10.50 -13.22
CA PRO A 236 8.41 -10.15 -11.93
C PRO A 236 9.18 -8.83 -11.93
N GLU A 237 10.06 -8.60 -12.91
CA GLU A 237 10.84 -7.36 -13.01
C GLU A 237 9.97 -6.15 -13.38
N GLU A 238 9.01 -6.32 -14.28
CA GLU A 238 8.05 -5.27 -14.63
C GLU A 238 7.21 -4.86 -13.42
N TYR A 239 6.76 -5.84 -12.64
CA TYR A 239 6.01 -5.64 -11.41
C TYR A 239 6.85 -4.90 -10.38
N LYS A 240 8.09 -5.35 -10.12
CA LYS A 240 9.01 -4.70 -9.18
C LYS A 240 9.20 -3.22 -9.51
N LEU A 241 9.52 -2.91 -10.77
CA LEU A 241 9.73 -1.53 -11.22
C LEU A 241 8.46 -0.69 -11.17
N THR A 242 7.31 -1.27 -11.54
CA THR A 242 6.01 -0.56 -11.49
C THR A 242 5.59 -0.30 -10.04
N ARG A 243 5.79 -1.26 -9.12
CA ARG A 243 5.45 -1.09 -7.70
C ARG A 243 6.31 -0.05 -7.00
N ARG A 244 7.60 0.05 -7.35
CA ARG A 244 8.45 1.16 -6.85
C ARG A 244 7.90 2.53 -7.24
N ALA A 245 7.29 2.65 -8.42
CA ALA A 245 6.66 3.89 -8.85
C ALA A 245 5.28 4.11 -8.19
N ASN A 246 4.37 3.13 -8.25
CA ASN A 246 2.99 3.28 -7.75
C ASN A 246 2.86 3.18 -6.23
N GLY A 247 3.87 2.67 -5.51
CA GLY A 247 3.87 2.60 -4.05
C GLY A 247 4.18 3.93 -3.36
N PHE A 248 4.46 5.00 -4.11
CA PHE A 248 4.76 6.36 -3.63
C PHE A 248 5.95 6.46 -2.65
N MET A 249 6.80 5.44 -2.53
CA MET A 249 7.88 5.40 -1.53
C MET A 249 9.03 6.36 -1.82
N ASP A 250 9.24 6.78 -3.06
CA ASP A 250 10.14 7.89 -3.37
C ASP A 250 9.68 9.20 -2.68
N ILE A 251 8.36 9.40 -2.54
CA ILE A 251 7.77 10.53 -1.82
C ILE A 251 7.71 10.24 -0.31
N LEU A 252 7.00 9.19 0.08
CA LEU A 252 6.71 8.83 1.46
C LEU A 252 7.96 8.42 2.24
N GLY A 253 8.84 7.62 1.63
CA GLY A 253 10.13 7.28 2.21
C GLY A 253 11.14 8.41 1.98
N GLY A 254 11.44 8.74 0.74
CA GLY A 254 12.53 9.68 0.40
C GLY A 254 12.25 11.13 0.82
N ILE A 255 11.37 11.80 0.07
CA ILE A 255 11.13 13.25 0.23
C ILE A 255 10.62 13.61 1.62
N MET A 256 9.69 12.82 2.16
CA MET A 256 9.09 13.11 3.47
C MET A 256 10.06 12.86 4.61
N THR A 257 11.00 11.90 4.50
CA THR A 257 12.08 11.75 5.49
C THR A 257 12.99 12.98 5.49
N GLU A 258 13.41 13.47 4.32
CA GLU A 258 14.20 14.70 4.24
C GLU A 258 13.46 15.88 4.88
N PHE A 259 12.19 16.06 4.54
CA PHE A 259 11.35 17.11 5.09
C PHE A 259 11.25 17.02 6.62
N CYS A 260 10.76 15.88 7.13
CA CYS A 260 10.50 15.62 8.54
C CYS A 260 11.75 15.82 9.41
N MET A 261 12.90 15.41 8.91
CA MET A 261 14.16 15.47 9.65
C MET A 261 14.95 16.76 9.43
N GLY A 262 14.44 17.65 8.56
CA GLY A 262 15.10 18.90 8.18
C GLY A 262 16.41 18.69 7.43
N ILE A 263 16.53 17.56 6.73
CA ILE A 263 17.74 17.15 6.05
C ILE A 263 17.85 17.85 4.70
N ARG A 264 19.08 18.24 4.32
CA ARG A 264 19.38 18.91 3.05
C ARG A 264 20.41 18.11 2.25
N LEU A 265 19.95 17.12 1.51
CA LEU A 265 20.81 16.36 0.62
C LEU A 265 21.17 17.18 -0.63
N ASN A 266 22.45 17.18 -0.98
CA ASN A 266 22.94 17.76 -2.22
C ASN A 266 22.73 16.80 -3.41
N GLN A 267 22.87 17.32 -4.63
CA GLN A 267 22.64 16.53 -5.86
C GLN A 267 23.57 15.32 -5.97
N ALA A 268 24.84 15.43 -5.54
CA ALA A 268 25.78 14.32 -5.61
C ALA A 268 25.37 13.17 -4.67
N GLN A 269 24.84 13.49 -3.49
CA GLN A 269 24.31 12.49 -2.56
C GLN A 269 23.07 11.80 -3.12
N ILE A 270 22.11 12.58 -3.64
CA ILE A 270 20.86 12.07 -4.21
C ILE A 270 21.12 11.17 -5.43
N GLN A 271 22.13 11.51 -6.24
CA GLN A 271 22.52 10.75 -7.42
C GLN A 271 23.48 9.60 -7.11
N SER A 272 23.96 9.49 -5.86
CA SER A 272 24.88 8.42 -5.49
C SER A 272 24.19 7.04 -5.63
N PRO A 273 24.89 6.02 -6.15
CA PRO A 273 24.34 4.67 -6.25
C PRO A 273 23.87 4.13 -4.89
N THR A 274 24.64 4.37 -3.83
CA THR A 274 24.31 3.93 -2.47
C THR A 274 23.00 4.54 -1.96
N PHE A 275 22.75 5.84 -2.20
CA PHE A 275 21.48 6.46 -1.83
C PHE A 275 20.30 5.82 -2.57
N ARG A 276 20.43 5.63 -3.89
CA ARG A 276 19.34 5.05 -4.68
C ARG A 276 19.10 3.58 -4.33
N GLU A 277 20.14 2.81 -4.06
CA GLU A 277 20.05 1.43 -3.58
C GLU A 277 19.32 1.38 -2.23
N LEU A 278 19.65 2.26 -1.29
CA LEU A 278 18.97 2.31 0.02
C LEU A 278 17.48 2.63 -0.13
N LEU A 279 17.16 3.67 -0.90
CA LEU A 279 15.76 4.04 -1.16
C LEU A 279 14.98 2.92 -1.85
N ASN A 280 15.61 2.23 -2.80
CA ASN A 280 15.02 1.09 -3.47
C ASN A 280 14.77 -0.08 -2.50
N SER A 281 15.73 -0.43 -1.65
CA SER A 281 15.57 -1.54 -0.71
C SER A 281 14.53 -1.25 0.36
N VAL A 282 14.46 -0.02 0.89
CA VAL A 282 13.36 0.37 1.79
C VAL A 282 12.01 0.32 1.08
N SER A 283 11.94 0.81 -0.16
CA SER A 283 10.71 0.75 -0.95
C SER A 283 10.26 -0.69 -1.18
N ASP A 284 11.18 -1.56 -1.62
CA ASP A 284 10.89 -2.96 -1.89
C ASP A 284 10.45 -3.69 -0.62
N TYR A 285 11.14 -3.48 0.51
CA TYR A 285 10.73 -4.06 1.80
C TYR A 285 9.29 -3.69 2.15
N VAL A 286 8.95 -2.39 2.06
CA VAL A 286 7.59 -1.91 2.38
C VAL A 286 6.55 -2.50 1.43
N ILE A 287 6.84 -2.59 0.13
CA ILE A 287 5.96 -3.19 -0.88
C ILE A 287 5.75 -4.68 -0.62
N LEU A 288 6.82 -5.43 -0.35
CA LEU A 288 6.76 -6.87 -0.12
C LEU A 288 5.94 -7.20 1.14
N VAL A 289 6.15 -6.45 2.22
CA VAL A 289 5.37 -6.58 3.46
C VAL A 289 3.91 -6.21 3.22
N ASN A 290 3.66 -5.12 2.48
CA ASN A 290 2.30 -4.73 2.10
C ASN A 290 1.63 -5.87 1.34
N ASP A 291 2.21 -6.35 0.24
CA ASP A 291 1.64 -7.40 -0.61
C ASP A 291 1.34 -8.67 0.20
N LEU A 292 2.24 -9.08 1.09
CA LEU A 292 2.07 -10.25 1.94
C LEU A 292 0.85 -10.11 2.87
N LEU A 293 0.74 -8.99 3.59
CA LEU A 293 -0.28 -8.81 4.63
C LEU A 293 -1.61 -8.28 4.09
N SER A 294 -1.62 -7.63 2.92
CA SER A 294 -2.83 -7.17 2.24
C SER A 294 -3.47 -8.21 1.33
N PHE A 295 -2.75 -9.28 0.95
CA PHE A 295 -3.22 -10.25 -0.04
C PHE A 295 -4.62 -10.79 0.22
N ARG A 296 -4.95 -11.13 1.48
CA ARG A 296 -6.31 -11.60 1.82
C ARG A 296 -7.37 -10.57 1.40
N LYS A 297 -7.17 -9.30 1.76
CA LYS A 297 -8.07 -8.19 1.42
C LYS A 297 -8.16 -8.00 -0.09
N GLU A 298 -7.04 -8.06 -0.81
CA GLU A 298 -6.99 -7.88 -2.26
C GLU A 298 -7.59 -9.06 -3.04
N PHE A 299 -7.32 -10.29 -2.61
CA PHE A 299 -7.89 -11.50 -3.21
C PHE A 299 -9.41 -11.52 -3.13
N TYR A 300 -9.97 -11.33 -1.94
CA TYR A 300 -11.43 -11.29 -1.78
C TYR A 300 -12.06 -9.99 -2.29
N GLY A 301 -11.26 -8.93 -2.48
CA GLY A 301 -11.68 -7.70 -3.15
C GLY A 301 -11.69 -7.79 -4.69
N GLY A 302 -11.03 -8.79 -5.26
CA GLY A 302 -10.88 -8.96 -6.72
C GLY A 302 -9.67 -8.23 -7.33
N ASP A 303 -8.83 -7.60 -6.50
CA ASP A 303 -7.70 -6.75 -6.92
C ASP A 303 -6.33 -7.43 -6.75
N TYR A 304 -6.29 -8.76 -6.61
CA TYR A 304 -5.05 -9.53 -6.37
C TYR A 304 -4.05 -9.55 -7.53
N HIS A 305 -4.37 -8.99 -8.70
CA HIS A 305 -3.50 -9.05 -9.88
C HIS A 305 -2.23 -8.22 -9.73
N ASP A 306 -2.27 -7.16 -8.92
CA ASP A 306 -1.14 -6.28 -8.61
C ASP A 306 -0.58 -6.63 -7.22
N ASN A 307 -0.14 -7.88 -7.05
CA ASN A 307 0.40 -8.41 -5.79
C ASN A 307 1.51 -9.46 -6.06
N TRP A 308 2.62 -9.42 -5.30
CA TRP A 308 3.72 -10.36 -5.43
C TRP A 308 3.31 -11.83 -5.31
N ILE A 309 2.33 -12.18 -4.47
CA ILE A 309 1.83 -13.56 -4.33
C ILE A 309 1.24 -14.06 -5.65
N SER A 310 0.54 -13.20 -6.40
CA SER A 310 0.01 -13.52 -7.72
C SER A 310 1.11 -13.60 -8.78
N VAL A 311 2.07 -12.68 -8.73
CA VAL A 311 3.23 -12.67 -9.65
C VAL A 311 4.06 -13.94 -9.49
N LEU A 312 4.43 -14.30 -8.27
CA LEU A 312 5.18 -15.52 -7.97
C LEU A 312 4.36 -16.78 -8.25
N SER A 313 3.06 -16.77 -7.95
CA SER A 313 2.19 -17.92 -8.25
C SER A 313 2.03 -18.20 -9.74
N TYR A 314 2.03 -17.15 -10.57
CA TYR A 314 1.81 -17.28 -12.02
C TYR A 314 3.10 -17.50 -12.80
N HIS A 315 4.19 -16.79 -12.46
CA HIS A 315 5.47 -16.88 -13.18
C HIS A 315 6.47 -17.85 -12.53
N GLY A 316 6.16 -18.38 -11.36
CA GLY A 316 6.98 -19.36 -10.67
C GLY A 316 6.99 -20.75 -11.34
N PRO A 317 7.75 -21.70 -10.80
CA PRO A 317 7.79 -23.08 -11.28
C PRO A 317 6.40 -23.71 -11.37
N ARG A 318 6.19 -24.57 -12.38
CA ARG A 318 4.93 -25.31 -12.52
C ARG A 318 4.66 -26.13 -11.26
N GLY A 319 3.47 -25.95 -10.68
CA GLY A 319 3.05 -26.66 -9.47
C GLY A 319 3.56 -26.07 -8.16
N ILE A 320 4.20 -24.88 -8.16
CA ILE A 320 4.60 -24.18 -6.93
C ILE A 320 3.41 -24.04 -5.98
N SER A 321 3.55 -24.49 -4.73
CA SER A 321 2.46 -24.43 -3.75
C SER A 321 2.23 -22.99 -3.29
N PHE A 322 1.11 -22.73 -2.60
CA PHE A 322 0.91 -21.42 -1.98
C PHE A 322 1.91 -21.18 -0.85
N GLN A 323 2.25 -22.21 -0.08
CA GLN A 323 3.24 -22.10 0.99
C GLN A 323 4.62 -21.74 0.45
N ASP A 324 5.07 -22.37 -0.64
CA ASP A 324 6.37 -22.06 -1.26
C ASP A 324 6.43 -20.59 -1.73
N VAL A 325 5.31 -20.04 -2.22
CA VAL A 325 5.22 -18.62 -2.60
C VAL A 325 5.32 -17.70 -1.38
N ILE A 326 4.67 -18.05 -0.28
CA ILE A 326 4.77 -17.29 0.98
C ILE A 326 6.20 -17.33 1.52
N ASP A 327 6.81 -18.52 1.54
CA ASP A 327 8.18 -18.71 2.02
C ASP A 327 9.17 -17.89 1.16
N GLN A 328 9.04 -17.96 -0.17
CA GLN A 328 9.85 -17.15 -1.09
C GLN A 328 9.65 -15.64 -0.86
N LEU A 329 8.41 -15.19 -0.62
CA LEU A 329 8.13 -13.78 -0.36
C LEU A 329 8.77 -13.33 0.97
N CYS A 330 8.76 -14.19 2.00
CA CYS A 330 9.43 -13.93 3.27
C CYS A 330 10.96 -13.86 3.11
N GLU A 331 11.56 -14.72 2.30
CA GLU A 331 12.99 -14.66 1.95
C GLU A 331 13.35 -13.34 1.26
N MET A 332 12.49 -12.86 0.34
CA MET A 332 12.68 -11.55 -0.31
C MET A 332 12.63 -10.40 0.70
N ILE A 333 11.68 -10.43 1.66
CA ILE A 333 11.60 -9.43 2.74
C ILE A 333 12.89 -9.44 3.57
N GLN A 334 13.40 -10.63 3.92
CA GLN A 334 14.65 -10.77 4.66
C GLN A 334 15.86 -10.26 3.89
N ALA A 335 15.94 -10.52 2.58
CA ALA A 335 17.01 -10.02 1.74
C ALA A 335 17.02 -8.48 1.67
N GLU A 336 15.86 -7.84 1.58
CA GLU A 336 15.78 -6.38 1.58
C GLU A 336 16.11 -5.79 2.96
N GLU A 337 15.71 -6.41 4.08
CA GLU A 337 16.14 -5.96 5.42
C GLU A 337 17.67 -6.01 5.58
N HIS A 338 18.28 -7.13 5.19
CA HIS A 338 19.74 -7.26 5.22
C HIS A 338 20.43 -6.21 4.35
N SER A 339 19.86 -5.91 3.17
CA SER A 339 20.38 -4.87 2.27
C SER A 339 20.28 -3.48 2.90
N ILE A 340 19.17 -3.14 3.54
CA ILE A 340 18.99 -1.88 4.27
C ILE A 340 20.06 -1.72 5.35
N LEU A 341 20.22 -2.72 6.22
CA LEU A 341 21.19 -2.69 7.32
C LEU A 341 22.65 -2.60 6.81
N ALA A 342 22.97 -3.33 5.74
CA ALA A 342 24.30 -3.28 5.12
C ALA A 342 24.58 -1.90 4.49
N LEU A 343 23.59 -1.29 3.83
CA LEU A 343 23.72 0.03 3.22
C LEU A 343 23.82 1.14 4.26
N GLN A 344 23.06 1.07 5.35
CA GLN A 344 23.21 1.98 6.49
C GLN A 344 24.63 1.94 7.06
N LYS A 345 25.15 0.73 7.29
CA LYS A 345 26.52 0.55 7.77
C LYS A 345 27.54 1.10 6.77
N LYS A 346 27.37 0.79 5.49
CA LYS A 346 28.27 1.28 4.42
C LYS A 346 28.33 2.81 4.39
N ILE A 347 27.19 3.50 4.52
CA ILE A 347 27.12 4.97 4.56
C ILE A 347 27.80 5.52 5.82
N ALA A 348 27.57 4.89 6.98
CA ALA A 348 28.14 5.34 8.25
C ALA A 348 29.66 5.14 8.32
N ASP A 349 30.17 4.06 7.73
CA ASP A 349 31.60 3.69 7.72
C ASP A 349 32.40 4.38 6.60
N GLU A 350 31.76 5.15 5.70
CA GLU A 350 32.43 5.83 4.58
C GLU A 350 33.39 6.92 5.09
N GLU A 351 34.61 6.97 4.56
CA GLU A 351 35.61 7.96 4.97
C GLU A 351 35.14 9.38 4.60
N GLY A 352 35.09 10.28 5.59
CA GLY A 352 34.50 11.61 5.40
C GLY A 352 32.97 11.60 5.34
N CYS A 353 32.32 10.62 5.98
CA CYS A 353 30.88 10.43 5.97
C CYS A 353 30.11 11.74 6.21
N ASP A 354 29.13 11.98 5.33
CA ASP A 354 28.27 13.14 5.41
C ASP A 354 27.19 12.90 6.47
N SER A 355 27.09 13.82 7.43
CA SER A 355 26.16 13.72 8.55
C SER A 355 24.69 13.72 8.13
N GLU A 356 24.36 14.41 7.04
CA GLU A 356 23.00 14.50 6.51
C GLU A 356 22.59 13.19 5.83
N LEU A 357 23.48 12.60 5.02
CA LEU A 357 23.21 11.30 4.39
C LEU A 357 23.17 10.16 5.42
N THR A 358 24.05 10.19 6.42
CA THR A 358 24.05 9.20 7.50
C THR A 358 22.76 9.27 8.32
N LYS A 359 22.33 10.49 8.68
CA LYS A 359 21.05 10.70 9.36
C LYS A 359 19.88 10.26 8.49
N PHE A 360 19.87 10.62 7.21
CA PHE A 360 18.84 10.19 6.26
C PHE A 360 18.75 8.66 6.20
N ALA A 361 19.88 7.97 6.12
CA ALA A 361 19.92 6.51 6.05
C ALA A 361 19.36 5.85 7.31
N SER A 362 19.66 6.41 8.49
CA SER A 362 19.08 5.96 9.76
C SER A 362 17.55 6.12 9.78
N GLU A 363 17.06 7.29 9.40
CA GLU A 363 15.64 7.65 9.50
C GLU A 363 14.79 6.97 8.42
N LEU A 364 15.32 6.82 7.21
CA LEU A 364 14.63 6.12 6.13
C LEU A 364 14.38 4.64 6.48
N ALA A 365 15.29 3.97 7.22
CA ALA A 365 15.05 2.59 7.65
C ALA A 365 13.89 2.49 8.66
N MET A 366 13.66 3.50 9.50
CA MET A 366 12.50 3.53 10.41
C MET A 366 11.17 3.49 9.66
N VAL A 367 11.14 3.96 8.40
CA VAL A 367 9.98 3.80 7.53
C VAL A 367 9.66 2.33 7.30
N ALA A 368 10.67 1.48 7.07
CA ALA A 368 10.47 0.04 6.85
C ALA A 368 9.88 -0.65 8.11
N SER A 369 10.47 -0.43 9.28
CA SER A 369 9.98 -1.02 10.54
C SER A 369 8.60 -0.47 10.93
N GLY A 370 8.35 0.82 10.69
CA GLY A 370 7.05 1.44 10.87
C GLY A 370 5.97 0.84 9.98
N SER A 371 6.28 0.59 8.69
CA SER A 371 5.36 -0.08 7.75
C SER A 371 5.05 -1.50 8.15
N LEU A 372 6.04 -2.26 8.65
CA LEU A 372 5.84 -3.60 9.16
C LEU A 372 4.82 -3.60 10.31
N VAL A 373 5.09 -2.83 11.37
CA VAL A 373 4.23 -2.80 12.55
C VAL A 373 2.84 -2.25 12.21
N TRP A 374 2.75 -1.21 11.39
CA TRP A 374 1.46 -0.69 10.93
C TRP A 374 0.66 -1.75 10.16
N SER A 375 1.31 -2.55 9.31
CA SER A 375 0.61 -3.56 8.51
C SER A 375 -0.08 -4.61 9.39
N TYR A 376 0.55 -5.07 10.47
CA TYR A 376 -0.10 -5.94 11.47
C TYR A 376 -1.22 -5.23 12.23
N LEU A 377 -1.03 -3.97 12.60
CA LEU A 377 -2.00 -3.20 13.40
C LEU A 377 -3.24 -2.75 12.62
N SER A 378 -3.11 -2.59 11.31
CA SER A 378 -4.07 -1.85 10.50
C SER A 378 -5.33 -2.65 10.22
N GLY A 379 -6.48 -2.06 10.56
CA GLY A 379 -7.78 -2.53 10.13
C GLY A 379 -7.99 -2.41 8.61
N ARG A 380 -7.10 -1.72 7.87
CA ARG A 380 -7.12 -1.67 6.39
C ARG A 380 -6.94 -3.08 5.79
N TYR A 381 -6.16 -3.94 6.44
CA TYR A 381 -5.90 -5.31 5.98
C TYR A 381 -6.73 -6.35 6.75
N HIS A 382 -6.86 -6.14 8.06
CA HIS A 382 -7.40 -7.17 8.97
C HIS A 382 -8.85 -6.93 9.40
N GLY A 383 -9.43 -5.77 9.09
CA GLY A 383 -10.79 -5.40 9.50
C GLY A 383 -10.89 -4.96 10.97
N TYR A 384 -12.11 -4.85 11.48
CA TYR A 384 -12.36 -4.38 12.86
C TYR A 384 -11.96 -5.39 13.93
N ASP A 385 -12.18 -6.66 13.65
CA ASP A 385 -11.88 -7.77 14.55
C ASP A 385 -10.42 -8.22 14.39
N ASN A 386 -9.52 -7.29 14.06
CA ASN A 386 -8.11 -7.55 13.86
C ASN A 386 -7.53 -8.24 15.12
N PRO A 387 -7.05 -9.49 15.03
CA PRO A 387 -6.48 -10.18 16.19
C PRO A 387 -5.06 -9.69 16.54
N LEU A 388 -4.46 -8.83 15.69
CA LEU A 388 -3.05 -8.41 15.74
C LEU A 388 -2.88 -6.99 16.31
N ILE A 389 -3.83 -6.53 17.12
CA ILE A 389 -3.93 -5.14 17.61
C ILE A 389 -2.81 -4.72 18.57
N THR A 390 -1.98 -5.64 19.05
CA THR A 390 -0.81 -5.32 19.88
C THR A 390 0.34 -4.75 19.05
N GLY A 391 0.36 -5.05 17.73
CA GLY A 391 1.44 -4.67 16.83
C GLY A 391 2.69 -5.52 16.99
N GLU A 392 2.61 -6.57 17.80
CA GLU A 392 3.61 -7.62 17.83
C GLU A 392 3.58 -8.38 16.50
N ILE A 393 4.76 -8.64 15.96
CA ILE A 393 4.91 -9.41 14.73
C ILE A 393 4.50 -10.84 15.05
N PHE A 394 3.47 -11.30 14.34
CA PHE A 394 2.89 -12.61 14.58
C PHE A 394 3.43 -13.63 13.58
N SER A 395 3.81 -14.80 14.10
CA SER A 395 4.11 -16.00 13.32
C SER A 395 3.19 -17.14 13.71
N GLY A 396 2.86 -18.00 12.75
CA GLY A 396 1.95 -19.12 12.94
C GLY A 396 1.03 -19.35 11.76
N THR A 397 -0.09 -20.01 12.00
CA THR A 397 -1.03 -20.38 10.95
C THR A 397 -2.00 -19.24 10.68
N TRP A 398 -2.10 -18.83 9.42
CA TRP A 398 -3.06 -17.85 8.93
C TRP A 398 -4.13 -18.55 8.11
N LEU A 399 -5.41 -18.33 8.43
CA LEU A 399 -6.49 -18.77 7.54
C LEU A 399 -6.73 -17.72 6.46
N LEU A 400 -6.80 -18.18 5.21
CA LEU A 400 -7.26 -17.37 4.10
C LEU A 400 -8.79 -17.36 4.13
N HIS A 401 -9.37 -16.40 4.86
CA HIS A 401 -10.81 -16.31 5.12
C HIS A 401 -11.41 -15.03 4.48
N PRO A 402 -12.60 -15.10 3.84
CA PRO A 402 -13.16 -14.00 3.07
C PRO A 402 -13.42 -12.73 3.86
N VAL A 403 -13.84 -12.87 5.13
CA VAL A 403 -14.39 -11.74 5.89
C VAL A 403 -13.52 -11.29 7.07
N ALA A 404 -12.54 -12.08 7.48
CA ALA A 404 -11.74 -11.81 8.68
C ALA A 404 -10.32 -12.32 8.53
N THR A 405 -9.39 -11.68 9.23
CA THR A 405 -8.08 -12.28 9.51
C THR A 405 -8.22 -13.21 10.71
N VAL A 406 -7.87 -14.48 10.52
CA VAL A 406 -7.92 -15.51 11.57
C VAL A 406 -6.54 -16.15 11.65
N VAL A 407 -5.96 -16.15 12.86
CA VAL A 407 -4.60 -16.62 13.10
C VAL A 407 -4.54 -17.53 14.32
N PHE A 408 -3.64 -18.51 14.28
CA PHE A 408 -3.39 -19.47 15.36
C PHE A 408 -1.89 -19.69 15.55
N PRO A 409 -1.44 -20.06 16.77
CA PRO A 409 -0.10 -20.62 16.93
C PRO A 409 0.13 -21.74 15.91
N SER A 410 1.36 -21.86 15.40
CA SER A 410 1.67 -22.78 14.30
C SER A 410 1.13 -24.19 14.59
N ILE A 411 0.39 -24.74 13.62
CA ILE A 411 -0.20 -26.09 13.68
C ILE A 411 0.86 -27.17 13.44
N LYS A 412 2.10 -26.80 13.05
CA LYS A 412 3.22 -27.74 13.03
C LYS A 412 3.39 -28.32 14.44
N ALA A 413 3.05 -29.61 14.57
CA ALA A 413 3.11 -30.35 15.80
C ALA A 413 4.47 -30.11 16.46
N ARG A 414 4.45 -29.76 17.76
CA ARG A 414 5.66 -29.82 18.59
C ARG A 414 6.29 -31.20 18.36
N PRO A 415 7.60 -31.28 18.07
CA PRO A 415 8.27 -32.55 17.80
C PRO A 415 8.11 -33.54 18.95
#